data_AF-A0A918CV34-F1
#
_entry.id   AF-A0A918CV34-F1
#
_cell.length_a   1.000
_cell.length_b   1.000
_cell.length_c   1.000
_cell.angle_alpha   90.00
_cell.angle_beta   90.00
_cell.angle_gamma   90.00
#
_symmetry.space_group_name_H-M   'P 1'
#
loop_
_entity.id
_entity.type
_entity.pdbx_description
1 polymer ?
#
loop_
_entity_poly.entity_id
_entity_poly.type
_entity_poly.pdbx_seq_one_letter_code
_entity_poly.pdbx_strand_id
1 'polypeptide(L)'
;MRHRPRLFVTLTAPSFGPVHRSGEACRPRRDGGTCEHGRPLGCDAVHAPGAGVVGQPLCLDCYDYTAHVLWHAHASKLWDRFVIDVRRRLATSAGLVQSRFAQHARLSFARVAEYQKRAAVHVHAVVRLDGPNGPEDQPPAWGTTELLIDAVRASARRVLVHTPYSPATGELTLRWGAQADARPLRTNGDGPDDDAVAAYVAKYVTKGASETGAGTDHPVTDQRDIESAPVNEHVRTLMRACWRLGGLSEYEPLRLRSWTHTLGYRGHILTKSRTYSTTYAALRAERAHHMGHTDNSDAITERHWRYVGSGHTPGAALIAAGVAEDLATARTAAREEVRAFGGAGDHS
;
A
#
# COMPACT_ATOMS: atom_id res chain seq x y z
N MET A 1 -31.58 12.47 3.85
CA MET A 1 -30.12 12.31 3.65
C MET A 1 -29.78 10.83 3.56
N ARG A 2 -29.10 10.42 2.49
CA ARG A 2 -28.74 9.01 2.23
C ARG A 2 -27.49 8.65 3.04
N HIS A 3 -27.63 8.11 4.25
CA HIS A 3 -26.48 7.69 5.05
C HIS A 3 -25.97 6.32 4.57
N ARG A 4 -24.87 6.31 3.79
CA ARG A 4 -24.16 5.09 3.39
C ARG A 4 -22.91 4.92 4.26
N PRO A 5 -22.82 3.89 5.13
CA PRO A 5 -21.62 3.65 5.93
C PRO A 5 -20.40 3.41 5.04
N ARG A 6 -19.38 4.26 5.18
CA ARG A 6 -18.17 4.24 4.36
C ARG A 6 -16.96 4.52 5.23
N LEU A 7 -15.95 3.67 5.10
CA LEU A 7 -14.70 3.78 5.84
C LEU A 7 -13.51 3.86 4.90
N PHE A 8 -12.55 4.68 5.30
CA PHE A 8 -11.17 4.54 4.91
C PHE A 8 -10.45 3.61 5.90
N VAL A 9 -9.91 2.51 5.40
CA VAL A 9 -9.28 1.46 6.19
C VAL A 9 -7.81 1.36 5.78
N THR A 10 -6.92 1.29 6.76
CA THR A 10 -5.51 0.98 6.55
C THR A 10 -5.13 -0.24 7.37
N LEU A 11 -4.59 -1.27 6.71
CA LEU A 11 -4.08 -2.50 7.32
C LEU A 11 -2.60 -2.61 7.01
N THR A 12 -1.76 -2.80 8.02
CA THR A 12 -0.30 -2.88 7.85
C THR A 12 0.22 -4.30 8.07
N ALA A 13 1.39 -4.61 7.51
CA ALA A 13 2.15 -5.78 7.91
C ALA A 13 2.57 -5.70 9.40
N PRO A 14 2.80 -6.83 10.08
CA PRO A 14 3.46 -6.82 11.39
C PRO A 14 4.90 -6.28 11.28
N SER A 15 5.56 -6.13 12.43
CA SER A 15 7.00 -5.91 12.45
C SER A 15 7.71 -7.26 12.31
N PHE A 16 8.75 -7.29 11.48
CA PHE A 16 9.65 -8.43 11.32
C PHE A 16 11.03 -8.18 11.95
N GLY A 17 11.16 -7.09 12.70
CA GLY A 17 12.43 -6.63 13.24
C GLY A 17 12.48 -5.10 13.37
N PRO A 18 13.43 -4.57 14.16
CA PRO A 18 13.63 -3.14 14.30
C PRO A 18 14.23 -2.54 13.01
N VAL A 19 13.59 -1.49 12.51
CA VAL A 19 14.06 -0.72 11.34
C VAL A 19 14.36 0.73 11.74
N HIS A 20 15.21 1.39 10.96
CA HIS A 20 15.42 2.82 11.06
C HIS A 20 14.14 3.58 10.68
N ARG A 21 13.81 4.64 11.42
CA ARG A 21 12.73 5.58 11.10
C ARG A 21 13.28 7.00 11.03
N SER A 22 12.60 7.84 10.26
CA SER A 22 12.81 9.30 10.25
C SER A 22 12.09 9.97 11.42
N GLY A 23 12.43 11.23 11.69
CA GLY A 23 11.83 12.04 12.75
C GLY A 23 12.91 12.58 13.68
N GLU A 24 12.55 12.87 14.93
CA GLU A 24 13.48 13.37 15.96
C GLU A 24 14.58 12.35 16.25
N ALA A 25 14.32 11.32 17.06
CA ALA A 25 15.27 10.24 17.28
C ALA A 25 14.82 8.96 16.58
N CYS A 26 15.71 8.37 15.78
CA CYS A 26 15.42 7.19 14.98
C CYS A 26 14.86 6.05 15.82
N ARG A 27 15.53 5.55 16.85
CA ARG A 27 15.01 4.51 17.72
C ARG A 27 15.79 4.54 19.04
N PRO A 28 15.53 5.54 19.89
CA PRO A 28 16.28 5.67 21.12
C PRO A 28 16.01 4.49 22.04
N ARG A 29 17.05 4.00 22.70
CA ARG A 29 16.98 2.87 23.63
C ARG A 29 17.81 3.20 24.86
N ARG A 30 17.15 3.37 26.01
CA ARG A 30 17.78 3.83 27.27
C ARG A 30 18.90 2.93 27.75
N ASP A 31 18.72 1.62 27.67
CA ASP A 31 19.68 0.64 28.21
C ASP A 31 20.77 0.25 27.20
N GLY A 32 20.82 0.91 26.03
CA GLY A 32 21.72 0.56 24.95
C GLY A 32 21.58 -0.91 24.54
N GLY A 33 22.74 -1.55 24.37
CA GLY A 33 22.87 -2.98 24.07
C GLY A 33 23.11 -3.28 22.59
N THR A 34 23.79 -4.39 22.35
CA THR A 34 24.03 -4.96 21.02
C THR A 34 23.25 -6.25 20.87
N CYS A 35 22.84 -6.56 19.64
CA CYS A 35 22.41 -7.92 19.32
C CYS A 35 23.61 -8.88 19.34
N GLU A 36 23.35 -10.17 19.22
CA GLU A 36 24.37 -11.22 19.10
C GLU A 36 25.31 -11.01 17.90
N HIS A 37 24.87 -10.29 16.86
CA HIS A 37 25.67 -9.90 15.69
C HIS A 37 26.52 -8.64 15.92
N GLY A 38 26.58 -8.12 17.16
CA GLY A 38 27.36 -6.93 17.52
C GLY A 38 26.80 -5.60 17.03
N ARG A 39 25.56 -5.56 16.52
CA ARG A 39 24.91 -4.32 16.05
C ARG A 39 24.10 -3.66 17.17
N PRO A 40 24.07 -2.32 17.25
CA PRO A 40 23.24 -1.62 18.23
C PRO A 40 21.75 -1.97 18.12
N LEU A 41 21.09 -2.18 19.26
CA LEU A 41 19.65 -2.43 19.34
C LEU A 41 18.78 -1.16 19.24
N GLY A 42 19.43 0.00 19.14
CA GLY A 42 18.83 1.32 19.01
C GLY A 42 19.64 2.22 18.08
N CYS A 43 19.11 3.38 17.76
CA CYS A 43 19.78 4.39 16.94
C CYS A 43 19.31 5.78 17.38
N ASP A 44 20.19 6.59 17.95
CA ASP A 44 19.83 7.94 18.42
C ASP A 44 19.96 9.01 17.32
N ALA A 45 20.36 8.62 16.11
CA ALA A 45 20.50 9.53 14.99
C ALA A 45 19.14 10.11 14.55
N VAL A 46 19.19 11.33 14.04
CA VAL A 46 18.05 12.03 13.40
C VAL A 46 18.14 11.77 11.90
N HIS A 47 17.22 10.95 11.36
CA HIS A 47 17.20 10.67 9.92
C HIS A 47 16.21 11.57 9.21
N ALA A 48 16.64 12.22 8.12
CA ALA A 48 15.75 12.91 7.22
C ALA A 48 14.72 11.94 6.60
N PRO A 49 13.48 12.35 6.30
CA PRO A 49 12.45 11.47 5.73
C PRO A 49 12.83 10.75 4.42
N GLY A 50 13.73 11.35 3.64
CA GLY A 50 14.25 10.79 2.39
C GLY A 50 15.57 10.01 2.52
N ALA A 51 16.15 9.90 3.72
CA ALA A 51 17.41 9.21 3.90
C ALA A 51 17.28 7.72 3.54
N GLY A 52 18.18 7.21 2.70
CA GLY A 52 18.10 5.84 2.18
C GLY A 52 18.15 4.75 3.26
N VAL A 53 18.64 5.08 4.45
CA VAL A 53 18.66 4.18 5.61
C VAL A 53 17.27 3.97 6.23
N VAL A 54 16.34 4.91 6.05
CA VAL A 54 14.99 4.83 6.63
C VAL A 54 14.24 3.63 6.06
N GLY A 55 13.74 2.78 6.94
CA GLY A 55 13.09 1.53 6.60
C GLY A 55 14.03 0.32 6.56
N GLN A 56 15.35 0.52 6.51
CA GLN A 56 16.30 -0.59 6.60
C GLN A 56 16.39 -1.13 8.05
N PRO A 57 16.65 -2.43 8.25
CA PRO A 57 16.85 -3.01 9.57
C PRO A 57 18.04 -2.39 10.31
N LEU A 58 17.93 -2.28 11.63
CA LEU A 58 19.10 -1.91 12.47
C LEU A 58 20.20 -2.97 12.40
N CYS A 59 19.81 -4.23 12.19
CA CYS A 59 20.69 -5.36 11.96
C CYS A 59 20.02 -6.23 10.89
N LEU A 60 20.70 -6.47 9.78
CA LEU A 60 20.18 -7.31 8.70
C LEU A 60 19.97 -8.74 9.21
N ASP A 61 20.90 -9.28 10.00
CA ASP A 61 20.83 -10.66 10.47
C ASP A 61 19.74 -10.91 11.52
N CYS A 62 19.34 -9.88 12.28
CA CYS A 62 18.21 -9.97 13.22
C CYS A 62 16.84 -9.81 12.58
N TYR A 63 16.75 -9.41 11.30
CA TYR A 63 15.48 -9.18 10.65
C TYR A 63 14.89 -10.48 10.11
N ASP A 64 13.62 -10.75 10.40
CA ASP A 64 12.91 -11.96 9.98
C ASP A 64 12.43 -11.85 8.52
N TYR A 65 13.37 -12.04 7.59
CA TYR A 65 13.08 -12.06 6.16
C TYR A 65 12.16 -13.20 5.74
N THR A 66 12.20 -14.32 6.46
CA THR A 66 11.36 -15.49 6.16
C THR A 66 9.89 -15.16 6.42
N ALA A 67 9.58 -14.65 7.61
CA ALA A 67 8.22 -14.22 7.93
C ALA A 67 7.76 -13.06 7.05
N HIS A 68 8.63 -12.11 6.68
CA HIS A 68 8.29 -11.02 5.77
C HIS A 68 7.83 -11.54 4.40
N VAL A 69 8.65 -12.36 3.75
CA VAL A 69 8.34 -12.89 2.41
C VAL A 69 7.09 -13.78 2.44
N LEU A 70 6.98 -14.65 3.45
CA LEU A 70 5.80 -15.50 3.59
C LEU A 70 4.55 -14.69 3.91
N TRP A 71 4.65 -13.60 4.67
CA TRP A 71 3.54 -12.68 4.88
C TRP A 71 3.11 -11.99 3.58
N HIS A 72 4.05 -11.47 2.78
CA HIS A 72 3.76 -10.91 1.45
C HIS A 72 3.04 -11.90 0.54
N ALA A 73 3.55 -13.13 0.47
CA ALA A 73 2.97 -14.22 -0.30
C ALA A 73 1.50 -14.51 0.08
N HIS A 74 1.15 -14.29 1.34
CA HIS A 74 -0.18 -14.56 1.88
C HIS A 74 -1.03 -13.30 2.11
N ALA A 75 -0.54 -12.10 1.79
CA ALA A 75 -1.26 -10.84 2.02
C ALA A 75 -2.64 -10.80 1.33
N SER A 76 -2.75 -11.34 0.11
CA SER A 76 -4.04 -11.48 -0.57
C SER A 76 -5.00 -12.46 0.13
N LYS A 77 -4.47 -13.55 0.72
CA LYS A 77 -5.26 -14.51 1.51
C LYS A 77 -5.71 -13.90 2.84
N LEU A 78 -4.84 -13.13 3.51
CA LEU A 78 -5.20 -12.33 4.68
C LEU A 78 -6.32 -11.34 4.36
N TRP A 79 -6.26 -10.68 3.20
CA TRP A 79 -7.32 -9.78 2.75
C TRP A 79 -8.65 -10.50 2.51
N ASP A 80 -8.63 -11.62 1.80
CA ASP A 80 -9.82 -12.45 1.58
C ASP A 80 -10.48 -12.84 2.91
N ARG A 81 -9.68 -13.35 3.85
CA ARG A 81 -10.15 -13.72 5.19
C ARG A 81 -10.69 -12.54 5.96
N PHE A 82 -10.05 -11.37 5.86
CA PHE A 82 -10.56 -10.13 6.43
C PHE A 82 -11.94 -9.74 5.90
N VAL A 83 -12.13 -9.74 4.58
CA VAL A 83 -13.43 -9.42 3.97
C VAL A 83 -14.52 -10.43 4.36
N ILE A 84 -14.18 -11.73 4.42
CA ILE A 84 -15.09 -12.77 4.92
C ILE A 84 -15.46 -12.50 6.38
N ASP A 85 -14.48 -12.22 7.22
CA ASP A 85 -14.67 -12.03 8.66
C ASP A 85 -15.52 -10.79 8.98
N VAL A 86 -15.31 -9.67 8.27
CA VAL A 86 -16.14 -8.46 8.41
C VAL A 86 -17.60 -8.78 8.07
N ARG A 87 -17.87 -9.46 6.95
CA ARG A 87 -19.25 -9.85 6.58
C ARG A 87 -19.90 -10.74 7.65
N ARG A 88 -19.17 -11.72 8.18
CA ARG A 88 -19.66 -12.61 9.23
C ARG A 88 -20.01 -11.87 10.52
N ARG A 89 -19.17 -10.91 10.91
CA ARG A 89 -19.40 -10.07 12.09
C ARG A 89 -20.61 -9.19 11.92
N LEU A 90 -20.73 -8.50 10.79
CA LEU A 90 -21.89 -7.67 10.48
C LEU A 90 -23.19 -8.49 10.49
N ALA A 91 -23.19 -9.67 9.88
CA ALA A 91 -24.34 -10.58 9.93
C ALA A 91 -24.70 -10.94 11.38
N THR A 92 -23.71 -11.34 12.18
CA THR A 92 -23.92 -11.73 13.59
C THR A 92 -24.49 -10.58 14.42
N SER A 93 -23.93 -9.38 14.28
CA SER A 93 -24.41 -8.19 15.00
C SER A 93 -25.83 -7.75 14.59
N ALA A 94 -26.24 -8.07 13.37
CA ALA A 94 -27.58 -7.82 12.86
C ALA A 94 -28.58 -8.97 13.15
N GLY A 95 -28.17 -10.02 13.88
CA GLY A 95 -29.01 -11.19 14.14
C GLY A 95 -29.28 -12.06 12.90
N LEU A 96 -28.44 -11.94 11.87
CA LEU A 96 -28.59 -12.65 10.59
C LEU A 96 -27.75 -13.93 10.55
N VAL A 97 -28.30 -14.95 9.89
CA VAL A 97 -27.51 -16.13 9.48
C VAL A 97 -26.46 -15.68 8.46
N GLN A 98 -25.19 -16.02 8.69
CA GLN A 98 -24.06 -15.54 7.88
C GLN A 98 -24.20 -15.85 6.38
N SER A 99 -24.77 -17.02 6.03
CA SER A 99 -25.02 -17.42 4.63
C SER A 99 -26.08 -16.56 3.93
N ARG A 100 -26.97 -15.91 4.68
CA ARG A 100 -28.02 -15.02 4.16
C ARG A 100 -27.61 -13.56 4.09
N PHE A 101 -26.41 -13.19 4.55
CA PHE A 101 -25.95 -11.79 4.55
C PHE A 101 -26.14 -11.09 3.20
N ALA A 102 -25.84 -11.78 2.09
CA ALA A 102 -25.97 -11.22 0.74
C ALA A 102 -27.40 -10.86 0.32
N GLN A 103 -28.42 -11.42 1.00
CA GLN A 103 -29.84 -11.07 0.79
C GLN A 103 -30.23 -9.76 1.49
N HIS A 104 -29.41 -9.30 2.45
CA HIS A 104 -29.69 -8.12 3.27
C HIS A 104 -28.70 -6.97 3.05
N ALA A 105 -27.46 -7.27 2.67
CA ALA A 105 -26.41 -6.28 2.50
C ALA A 105 -25.25 -6.78 1.63
N ARG A 106 -24.48 -5.83 1.08
CA ARG A 106 -23.21 -6.11 0.41
C ARG A 106 -22.07 -5.33 1.04
N LEU A 107 -20.95 -6.00 1.26
CA LEU A 107 -19.70 -5.35 1.64
C LEU A 107 -18.89 -5.08 0.37
N SER A 108 -18.90 -3.82 -0.05
CA SER A 108 -18.20 -3.36 -1.25
C SER A 108 -16.88 -2.72 -0.87
N PHE A 109 -15.84 -2.94 -1.67
CA PHE A 109 -14.53 -2.33 -1.44
C PHE A 109 -13.75 -2.04 -2.70
N ALA A 110 -12.85 -1.07 -2.61
CA ALA A 110 -11.67 -0.92 -3.45
C ALA A 110 -10.44 -0.82 -2.55
N ARG A 111 -9.39 -1.56 -2.87
CA ARG A 111 -8.14 -1.58 -2.10
C ARG A 111 -6.92 -1.33 -2.98
N VAL A 112 -5.93 -0.71 -2.38
CA VAL A 112 -4.60 -0.45 -2.93
C VAL A 112 -3.57 -1.05 -1.98
N ALA A 113 -2.63 -1.81 -2.53
CA ALA A 113 -1.44 -2.26 -1.83
C ALA A 113 -0.27 -1.33 -2.16
N GLU A 114 0.44 -0.84 -1.15
CA GLU A 114 1.57 0.09 -1.32
C GLU A 114 2.72 -0.33 -0.42
N TYR A 115 3.95 -0.16 -0.91
CA TYR A 115 5.15 -0.48 -0.14
C TYR A 115 5.49 0.66 0.81
N GLN A 116 5.68 0.30 2.08
CA GLN A 116 6.25 1.19 3.07
C GLN A 116 7.76 1.32 2.85
N LYS A 117 8.40 2.34 3.45
CA LYS A 117 9.87 2.52 3.41
C LYS A 117 10.64 1.27 3.86
N ARG A 118 10.05 0.44 4.74
CA ARG A 118 10.61 -0.86 5.17
C ARG A 118 10.37 -2.02 4.20
N ALA A 119 10.02 -1.73 2.94
CA ALA A 119 9.70 -2.70 1.90
C ALA A 119 8.54 -3.67 2.23
N ALA A 120 7.77 -3.42 3.29
CA ALA A 120 6.58 -4.19 3.63
C ALA A 120 5.34 -3.53 3.04
N VAL A 121 4.46 -4.33 2.44
CA VAL A 121 3.18 -3.86 1.91
C VAL A 121 2.24 -3.46 3.06
N HIS A 122 1.60 -2.30 2.91
CA HIS A 122 0.34 -1.99 3.61
C HIS A 122 -0.81 -1.95 2.61
N VAL A 123 -2.03 -2.09 3.11
CA VAL A 123 -3.25 -2.04 2.31
C VAL A 123 -4.10 -0.87 2.76
N HIS A 124 -4.38 0.04 1.83
CA HIS A 124 -5.41 1.03 1.98
C HIS A 124 -6.68 0.54 1.29
N ALA A 125 -7.84 0.75 1.90
CA ALA A 125 -9.10 0.35 1.31
C ALA A 125 -10.21 1.35 1.64
N VAL A 126 -11.05 1.62 0.64
CA VAL A 126 -12.37 2.20 0.88
C VAL A 126 -13.35 1.05 0.98
N VAL A 127 -14.01 0.93 2.14
CA VAL A 127 -15.00 -0.11 2.44
C VAL A 127 -16.36 0.55 2.62
N ARG A 128 -17.38 0.02 1.94
CA ARG A 128 -18.76 0.51 1.99
C ARG A 128 -19.71 -0.63 2.32
N LEU A 129 -20.72 -0.34 3.13
CA LEU A 129 -21.87 -1.21 3.31
C LEU A 129 -23.00 -0.72 2.41
N ASP A 130 -23.37 -1.56 1.45
CA ASP A 130 -24.41 -1.32 0.45
C ASP A 130 -25.65 -2.18 0.74
N GLY A 131 -26.79 -1.82 0.13
CA GLY A 131 -27.96 -2.69 0.07
C GLY A 131 -27.70 -3.99 -0.72
N PRO A 132 -28.61 -4.97 -0.64
CA PRO A 132 -28.43 -6.29 -1.26
C PRO A 132 -28.29 -6.24 -2.78
N ASN A 133 -28.84 -5.21 -3.45
CA ASN A 133 -28.74 -5.05 -4.90
C ASN A 133 -27.54 -4.20 -5.36
N GLY A 134 -26.76 -3.63 -4.42
CA GLY A 134 -25.53 -2.90 -4.73
C GLY A 134 -25.58 -1.41 -4.39
N PRO A 135 -24.74 -0.58 -5.04
CA PRO A 135 -24.44 0.78 -4.61
C PRO A 135 -25.59 1.76 -4.72
N GLU A 136 -26.60 1.49 -5.56
CA GLU A 136 -27.80 2.33 -5.65
C GLU A 136 -28.82 2.00 -4.56
N ASP A 137 -28.79 0.77 -4.06
CA ASP A 137 -29.72 0.26 -3.06
C ASP A 137 -29.40 0.79 -1.66
N GLN A 138 -30.42 1.12 -0.87
CA GLN A 138 -30.19 1.70 0.46
C GLN A 138 -29.54 0.66 1.38
N PRO A 139 -28.54 1.07 2.19
CA PRO A 139 -27.99 0.17 3.19
C PRO A 139 -29.09 -0.17 4.20
N PRO A 140 -29.03 -1.36 4.81
CA PRO A 140 -29.99 -1.76 5.83
C PRO A 140 -29.94 -0.81 7.03
N ALA A 141 -31.08 -0.59 7.68
CA ALA A 141 -31.19 0.35 8.82
C ALA A 141 -30.26 0.01 10.00
N TRP A 142 -29.92 -1.27 10.19
CA TRP A 142 -28.96 -1.71 11.21
C TRP A 142 -27.49 -1.43 10.82
N GLY A 143 -27.23 -1.15 9.55
CA GLY A 143 -25.91 -0.90 9.00
C GLY A 143 -25.43 0.50 9.36
N THR A 144 -24.91 0.69 10.57
CA THR A 144 -24.34 1.96 11.01
C THR A 144 -22.84 2.04 10.68
N THR A 145 -22.29 3.26 10.70
CA THR A 145 -20.84 3.49 10.50
C THR A 145 -20.04 2.88 11.64
N GLU A 146 -20.56 2.97 12.87
CA GLU A 146 -19.97 2.46 14.09
C GLU A 146 -19.87 0.94 14.05
N LEU A 147 -20.95 0.27 13.62
CA LEU A 147 -20.96 -1.18 13.47
C LEU A 147 -19.94 -1.65 12.43
N LEU A 148 -19.80 -0.91 11.32
CA LEU A 148 -18.80 -1.19 10.31
C LEU A 148 -17.37 -0.99 10.84
N ILE A 149 -17.12 0.05 11.64
CA ILE A 149 -15.81 0.31 12.28
C ILE A 149 -15.44 -0.85 13.20
N ASP A 150 -16.37 -1.27 14.06
CA ASP A 150 -16.13 -2.33 15.02
C ASP A 150 -15.88 -3.67 14.33
N ALA A 151 -16.67 -3.99 13.29
CA ALA A 151 -16.47 -5.19 12.48
C ALA A 151 -15.08 -5.18 11.82
N VAL A 152 -14.67 -4.06 11.19
CA VAL A 152 -13.35 -3.91 10.56
C VAL A 152 -12.23 -4.08 11.57
N ARG A 153 -12.26 -3.34 12.68
CA ARG A 153 -11.20 -3.37 13.70
C ARG A 153 -11.07 -4.75 14.33
N ALA A 154 -12.20 -5.39 14.65
CA ALA A 154 -12.19 -6.72 15.25
C ALA A 154 -11.73 -7.80 14.25
N SER A 155 -12.07 -7.68 12.96
CA SER A 155 -11.56 -8.58 11.91
C SER A 155 -10.05 -8.42 11.69
N ALA A 156 -9.55 -7.19 11.64
CA ALA A 156 -8.12 -6.93 11.48
C ALA A 156 -7.27 -7.60 12.57
N ARG A 157 -7.77 -7.63 13.82
CA ARG A 157 -7.09 -8.28 14.96
C ARG A 157 -7.22 -9.81 14.97
N ARG A 158 -8.32 -10.38 14.44
CA ARG A 158 -8.66 -11.81 14.57
C ARG A 158 -8.13 -12.66 13.43
N VAL A 159 -8.00 -12.11 12.22
CA VAL A 159 -7.70 -12.90 11.04
C VAL A 159 -6.30 -13.51 11.11
N LEU A 160 -6.25 -14.82 10.94
CA LEU A 160 -5.03 -15.62 10.90
C LEU A 160 -4.97 -16.42 9.59
N VAL A 161 -3.77 -16.59 9.07
CA VAL A 161 -3.46 -17.48 7.95
C VAL A 161 -2.24 -18.31 8.33
N HIS A 162 -2.37 -19.62 8.21
CA HIS A 162 -1.28 -20.56 8.43
C HIS A 162 -0.54 -20.82 7.13
N THR A 163 0.79 -20.85 7.18
CA THR A 163 1.61 -21.37 6.07
C THR A 163 1.52 -22.90 6.05
N PRO A 164 1.78 -23.54 4.90
CA PRO A 164 2.15 -24.96 4.93
C PRO A 164 3.34 -25.18 5.87
N TYR A 165 3.34 -26.31 6.58
CA TYR A 165 4.52 -26.75 7.32
C TYR A 165 5.65 -27.05 6.33
N SER A 166 6.86 -26.55 6.61
CA SER A 166 8.09 -26.97 5.95
C SER A 166 9.16 -27.26 7.00
N PRO A 167 9.96 -28.33 6.89
CA PRO A 167 11.03 -28.61 7.85
C PRO A 167 12.02 -27.44 8.02
N ALA A 168 12.21 -26.61 6.99
CA ALA A 168 13.13 -25.49 7.03
C ALA A 168 12.61 -24.26 7.81
N THR A 169 11.29 -24.11 7.93
CA THR A 169 10.67 -22.89 8.50
C THR A 169 9.61 -23.16 9.56
N GLY A 170 9.27 -24.43 9.80
CA GLY A 170 8.07 -24.80 10.56
C GLY A 170 6.78 -24.33 9.89
N GLU A 171 5.73 -24.24 10.69
CA GLU A 171 4.46 -23.58 10.34
C GLU A 171 4.41 -22.19 10.97
N LEU A 172 4.17 -21.16 10.15
CA LEU A 172 4.01 -19.79 10.62
C LEU A 172 2.54 -19.39 10.68
N THR A 173 2.17 -18.71 11.76
CA THR A 173 0.88 -18.05 11.90
C THR A 173 1.00 -16.58 11.48
N LEU A 174 0.40 -16.23 10.35
CA LEU A 174 0.43 -14.89 9.76
C LEU A 174 -0.80 -14.08 10.15
N ARG A 175 -0.62 -12.79 10.45
CA ARG A 175 -1.67 -11.85 10.87
C ARG A 175 -1.41 -10.44 10.36
N TRP A 176 -2.41 -9.56 10.43
CA TRP A 176 -2.18 -8.12 10.26
C TRP A 176 -1.39 -7.54 11.44
N GLY A 177 -0.67 -6.44 11.18
CA GLY A 177 0.06 -5.69 12.19
C GLY A 177 -0.87 -4.97 13.19
N ALA A 178 -0.28 -4.48 14.28
CA ALA A 178 -1.04 -3.78 15.33
C ALA A 178 -1.64 -2.44 14.84
N GLN A 179 -1.01 -1.80 13.85
CA GLN A 179 -1.51 -0.58 13.24
C GLN A 179 -2.59 -0.94 12.20
N ALA A 180 -3.84 -0.92 12.66
CA ALA A 180 -5.02 -0.96 11.82
C ALA A 180 -5.87 0.28 12.10
N ASP A 181 -6.17 1.04 11.05
CA ASP A 181 -6.95 2.28 11.15
C ASP A 181 -8.24 2.15 10.35
N ALA A 182 -9.31 2.75 10.87
CA ALA A 182 -10.64 2.73 10.27
C ALA A 182 -11.32 4.05 10.59
N ARG A 183 -11.48 4.91 9.58
CA ARG A 183 -12.02 6.26 9.72
C ARG A 183 -13.25 6.43 8.83
N PRO A 184 -14.34 7.04 9.33
CA PRO A 184 -15.46 7.44 8.49
C PRO A 184 -14.99 8.34 7.34
N LEU A 185 -15.48 8.08 6.13
CA LEU A 185 -15.43 9.04 5.05
C LEU A 185 -16.73 9.86 5.11
N ARG A 186 -16.64 11.10 5.57
CA ARG A 186 -17.76 12.04 5.58
C ARG A 186 -17.83 12.73 4.22
N THR A 187 -19.01 12.70 3.61
CA THR A 187 -19.33 13.56 2.47
C THR A 187 -19.90 14.86 3.02
N ASN A 188 -19.18 15.97 2.84
CA ASN A 188 -19.80 17.28 3.04
C ASN A 188 -20.84 17.42 1.92
N GLY A 189 -22.10 17.59 2.30
CA GLY A 189 -23.23 17.59 1.37
C GLY A 189 -23.07 18.72 0.35
N ASP A 190 -22.88 18.33 -0.92
CA ASP A 190 -23.28 19.05 -2.16
C ASP A 190 -22.70 18.43 -3.45
N GLY A 191 -21.90 17.36 -3.35
CA GLY A 191 -21.44 16.59 -4.53
C GLY A 191 -22.01 15.15 -4.61
N PRO A 192 -21.99 14.50 -5.80
CA PRO A 192 -22.28 13.07 -5.93
C PRO A 192 -21.36 12.25 -5.01
N ASP A 193 -21.98 11.37 -4.22
CA ASP A 193 -21.35 10.53 -3.19
C ASP A 193 -20.12 9.73 -3.72
N ASP A 194 -20.07 9.39 -5.01
CA ASP A 194 -19.00 8.57 -5.59
C ASP A 194 -17.71 9.34 -5.98
N ASP A 195 -17.71 10.67 -6.02
CA ASP A 195 -16.58 11.46 -6.54
C ASP A 195 -15.36 11.50 -5.61
N ALA A 196 -15.55 11.57 -4.29
CA ALA A 196 -14.43 11.52 -3.32
C ALA A 196 -13.72 10.16 -3.32
N VAL A 197 -14.45 9.10 -3.62
CA VAL A 197 -13.92 7.74 -3.71
C VAL A 197 -13.30 7.48 -5.08
N ALA A 198 -13.88 8.01 -6.15
CA ALA A 198 -13.27 8.02 -7.46
C ALA A 198 -11.96 8.81 -7.46
N ALA A 199 -11.92 10.00 -6.85
CA ALA A 199 -10.72 10.81 -6.66
C ALA A 199 -9.68 10.12 -5.76
N TYR A 200 -10.12 9.43 -4.70
CA TYR A 200 -9.22 8.60 -3.88
C TYR A 200 -8.63 7.47 -4.72
N VAL A 201 -9.45 6.63 -5.35
CA VAL A 201 -8.97 5.53 -6.21
C VAL A 201 -8.12 6.09 -7.36
N ALA A 202 -8.48 7.22 -7.96
CA ALA A 202 -7.73 7.89 -9.03
C ALA A 202 -6.35 8.33 -8.55
N LYS A 203 -6.25 9.00 -7.39
CA LYS A 203 -4.97 9.41 -6.77
C LYS A 203 -3.98 8.25 -6.68
N TYR A 204 -4.47 7.05 -6.36
CA TYR A 204 -3.62 5.87 -6.21
C TYR A 204 -3.45 5.05 -7.49
N VAL A 205 -4.35 5.19 -8.47
CA VAL A 205 -4.15 4.63 -9.83
C VAL A 205 -3.00 5.37 -10.53
N THR A 206 -2.90 6.69 -10.40
CA THR A 206 -1.76 7.46 -10.95
C THR A 206 -0.47 7.25 -10.16
N LYS A 207 -0.55 7.13 -8.82
CA LYS A 207 0.64 6.87 -7.98
C LYS A 207 1.18 5.44 -8.11
N GLY A 208 0.30 4.44 -8.23
CA GLY A 208 0.67 3.03 -8.37
C GLY A 208 1.26 2.66 -9.74
N ALA A 209 1.10 3.50 -10.75
CA ALA A 209 1.70 3.29 -12.08
C ALA A 209 3.19 3.70 -12.13
N SER A 210 3.65 4.55 -11.22
CA SER A 210 5.04 5.03 -11.15
C SER A 210 5.85 4.46 -9.98
N GLU A 211 5.21 3.86 -8.97
CA GLU A 211 5.88 3.29 -7.79
C GLU A 211 5.70 1.77 -7.69
N THR A 212 6.50 1.01 -8.44
CA THR A 212 6.81 -0.42 -8.12
C THR A 212 7.76 -0.55 -6.90
N GLY A 213 7.72 0.45 -6.00
CA GLY A 213 8.89 1.17 -5.49
C GLY A 213 9.73 0.54 -4.38
N ALA A 214 9.67 -0.77 -4.17
CA ALA A 214 10.61 -1.44 -3.25
C ALA A 214 11.51 -2.47 -3.95
N GLY A 215 11.06 -3.11 -5.03
CA GLY A 215 11.83 -4.13 -5.74
C GLY A 215 12.27 -3.66 -7.13
N THR A 216 12.14 -4.52 -8.13
CA THR A 216 12.45 -4.21 -9.53
C THR A 216 11.16 -4.06 -10.35
N ASP A 217 11.23 -3.27 -11.42
CA ASP A 217 10.14 -3.08 -12.38
C ASP A 217 9.98 -4.24 -13.37
N HIS A 218 10.98 -5.13 -13.42
CA HIS A 218 11.01 -6.31 -14.28
C HIS A 218 11.19 -7.60 -13.46
N PRO A 219 10.66 -8.75 -13.95
CA PRO A 219 10.86 -10.04 -13.32
C PRO A 219 12.34 -10.40 -13.20
N VAL A 220 12.70 -10.95 -12.03
CA VAL A 220 14.01 -11.56 -11.77
C VAL A 220 13.97 -12.98 -12.31
N THR A 221 14.90 -13.32 -13.20
CA THR A 221 14.94 -14.62 -13.86
C THR A 221 16.10 -15.50 -13.37
N ASP A 222 17.17 -14.87 -12.89
CA ASP A 222 18.34 -15.51 -12.33
C ASP A 222 18.75 -14.84 -11.00
N GLN A 223 19.44 -15.58 -10.14
CA GLN A 223 20.07 -15.06 -8.93
C GLN A 223 21.09 -13.96 -9.24
N ARG A 224 21.75 -14.00 -10.41
CA ARG A 224 22.63 -12.90 -10.87
C ARG A 224 21.90 -11.57 -11.05
N ASP A 225 20.63 -11.59 -11.45
CA ASP A 225 19.79 -10.39 -11.54
C ASP A 225 19.57 -9.77 -10.15
N ILE A 226 19.49 -10.61 -9.11
CA ILE A 226 19.37 -10.16 -7.72
C ILE A 226 20.64 -9.43 -7.29
N GLU A 227 21.82 -9.90 -7.70
CA GLU A 227 23.09 -9.29 -7.29
C GLU A 227 23.41 -7.99 -8.04
N SER A 228 22.93 -7.83 -9.27
CA SER A 228 23.11 -6.60 -10.06
C SER A 228 22.01 -5.55 -9.86
N ALA A 229 20.89 -5.91 -9.21
CA ALA A 229 19.75 -5.01 -9.01
C ALA A 229 20.17 -3.70 -8.29
N PRO A 230 19.72 -2.51 -8.75
CA PRO A 230 20.07 -1.22 -8.16
C PRO A 230 19.22 -0.93 -6.91
N VAL A 231 19.30 -1.80 -5.91
CA VAL A 231 18.51 -1.75 -4.67
C VAL A 231 19.42 -1.75 -3.44
N ASN A 232 18.89 -1.27 -2.31
CA ASN A 232 19.59 -1.36 -1.03
C ASN A 232 19.71 -2.80 -0.54
N GLU A 233 20.60 -3.05 0.43
CA GLU A 233 20.89 -4.40 0.91
C GLU A 233 19.69 -5.09 1.58
N HIS A 234 18.82 -4.32 2.24
CA HIS A 234 17.61 -4.87 2.84
C HIS A 234 16.67 -5.48 1.78
N VAL A 235 16.42 -4.74 0.70
CA VAL A 235 15.62 -5.20 -0.44
C VAL A 235 16.29 -6.38 -1.13
N ARG A 236 17.60 -6.31 -1.37
CA ARG A 236 18.37 -7.42 -1.96
C ARG A 236 18.25 -8.68 -1.12
N THR A 237 18.29 -8.56 0.21
CA THR A 237 18.12 -9.70 1.13
C THR A 237 16.70 -10.27 1.08
N LEU A 238 15.66 -9.44 0.94
CA LEU A 238 14.29 -9.91 0.66
C LEU A 238 14.20 -10.69 -0.66
N MET A 239 14.87 -10.21 -1.72
CA MET A 239 14.92 -10.90 -3.01
C MET A 239 15.61 -12.27 -2.88
N ARG A 240 16.75 -12.34 -2.19
CA ARG A 240 17.44 -13.60 -1.88
C ARG A 240 16.55 -14.54 -1.06
N ALA A 241 15.80 -14.02 -0.08
CA ALA A 241 14.86 -14.80 0.71
C ALA A 241 13.72 -15.37 -0.14
N CYS A 242 13.14 -14.61 -1.07
CA CYS A 242 12.18 -15.11 -2.06
C CYS A 242 12.77 -16.26 -2.88
N TRP A 243 14.02 -16.12 -3.34
CA TRP A 243 14.67 -17.12 -4.17
C TRP A 243 14.93 -18.44 -3.44
N ARG A 244 15.42 -18.34 -2.20
CA ARG A 244 15.66 -19.46 -1.29
C ARG A 244 14.36 -20.18 -0.95
N LEU A 245 13.36 -19.46 -0.46
CA LEU A 245 12.06 -20.04 -0.08
C LEU A 245 11.31 -20.62 -1.28
N GLY A 246 11.45 -20.01 -2.46
CA GLY A 246 10.88 -20.53 -3.71
C GLY A 246 11.54 -21.80 -4.23
N GLY A 247 12.62 -22.28 -3.60
CA GLY A 247 13.20 -23.60 -3.86
C GLY A 247 12.63 -24.72 -2.99
N LEU A 248 11.79 -24.41 -2.00
CA LEU A 248 11.15 -25.40 -1.12
C LEU A 248 9.89 -25.96 -1.80
N SER A 249 9.76 -27.29 -1.80
CA SER A 249 8.63 -27.98 -2.45
C SER A 249 7.29 -27.62 -1.80
N GLU A 250 7.27 -27.40 -0.48
CA GLU A 250 6.07 -27.02 0.26
C GLU A 250 5.56 -25.62 -0.14
N TYR A 251 6.42 -24.80 -0.74
CA TYR A 251 6.13 -23.47 -1.23
C TYR A 251 6.07 -23.36 -2.75
N GLU A 252 6.07 -24.48 -3.48
CA GLU A 252 5.89 -24.49 -4.94
C GLU A 252 4.65 -23.70 -5.39
N PRO A 253 3.45 -23.85 -4.76
CA PRO A 253 2.25 -23.12 -5.19
C PRO A 253 2.36 -21.61 -5.01
N LEU A 254 3.31 -21.15 -4.18
CA LEU A 254 3.59 -19.74 -3.95
C LEU A 254 4.36 -19.13 -5.13
N ARG A 255 5.12 -19.93 -5.90
CA ARG A 255 5.93 -19.47 -7.04
C ARG A 255 6.81 -18.26 -6.69
N LEU A 256 7.43 -18.26 -5.50
CA LEU A 256 8.10 -17.07 -4.94
C LEU A 256 9.18 -16.48 -5.85
N ARG A 257 9.89 -17.32 -6.62
CA ARG A 257 10.89 -16.87 -7.59
C ARG A 257 10.30 -15.94 -8.66
N SER A 258 9.13 -16.27 -9.20
CA SER A 258 8.43 -15.43 -10.19
C SER A 258 7.98 -14.07 -9.62
N TRP A 259 7.84 -13.96 -8.29
CA TRP A 259 7.42 -12.75 -7.59
C TRP A 259 8.56 -12.06 -6.83
N THR A 260 9.82 -12.39 -7.15
CA THR A 260 10.99 -11.80 -6.48
C THR A 260 11.09 -10.30 -6.71
N HIS A 261 10.73 -9.83 -7.91
CA HIS A 261 10.69 -8.41 -8.27
C HIS A 261 9.69 -7.61 -7.42
N THR A 262 8.65 -8.25 -6.88
CA THR A 262 7.69 -7.69 -5.91
C THR A 262 7.93 -8.23 -4.50
N LEU A 263 9.14 -8.68 -4.17
CA LEU A 263 9.52 -9.12 -2.83
C LEU A 263 8.57 -10.18 -2.25
N GLY A 264 8.01 -11.05 -3.11
CA GLY A 264 7.09 -12.12 -2.76
C GLY A 264 5.60 -11.72 -2.73
N TYR A 265 5.26 -10.44 -2.89
CA TYR A 265 3.86 -10.01 -2.98
C TYR A 265 3.28 -10.40 -4.33
N ARG A 266 2.26 -11.25 -4.30
CA ARG A 266 1.61 -11.82 -5.50
C ARG A 266 0.23 -11.27 -5.80
N GLY A 267 -0.18 -10.21 -5.09
CA GLY A 267 -1.48 -9.59 -5.29
C GLY A 267 -1.45 -8.51 -6.35
N HIS A 268 -2.61 -8.14 -6.89
CA HIS A 268 -2.73 -6.90 -7.65
C HIS A 268 -2.54 -5.70 -6.71
N ILE A 269 -1.85 -4.67 -7.21
CA ILE A 269 -1.70 -3.39 -6.50
C ILE A 269 -3.07 -2.76 -6.26
N LEU A 270 -3.94 -2.74 -7.28
CA LEU A 270 -5.32 -2.32 -7.16
C LEU A 270 -6.26 -3.53 -7.25
N THR A 271 -7.21 -3.66 -6.33
CA THR A 271 -8.27 -4.67 -6.38
C THR A 271 -9.59 -4.03 -5.99
N LYS A 272 -10.67 -4.33 -6.73
CA LYS A 272 -12.02 -3.90 -6.38
C LYS A 272 -12.99 -5.07 -6.30
N SER A 273 -14.00 -4.95 -5.44
CA SER A 273 -15.15 -5.84 -5.43
C SER A 273 -15.97 -5.68 -6.72
N ARG A 274 -16.66 -6.74 -7.15
CA ARG A 274 -17.37 -6.79 -8.45
C ARG A 274 -18.37 -5.65 -8.66
N THR A 275 -19.05 -5.23 -7.59
CA THR A 275 -20.09 -4.19 -7.62
C THR A 275 -19.58 -2.83 -7.15
N TYR A 276 -18.26 -2.65 -7.02
CA TYR A 276 -17.66 -1.34 -6.82
C TYR A 276 -17.68 -0.56 -8.15
N SER A 277 -18.74 0.21 -8.35
CA SER A 277 -18.88 1.11 -9.49
C SER A 277 -18.16 2.42 -9.22
N THR A 278 -16.88 2.44 -9.57
CA THR A 278 -16.36 3.51 -10.43
C THR A 278 -15.85 2.75 -11.65
N THR A 279 -16.51 2.92 -12.79
CA THR A 279 -16.05 2.21 -13.99
C THR A 279 -14.66 2.75 -14.37
N TYR A 280 -13.76 1.88 -14.82
CA TYR A 280 -12.53 2.35 -15.50
C TYR A 280 -12.88 3.25 -16.70
N ALA A 281 -14.11 3.19 -17.21
CA ALA A 281 -14.67 4.14 -18.17
C ALA A 281 -14.88 5.52 -17.56
N ALA A 282 -15.46 5.66 -16.36
CA ALA A 282 -15.57 6.94 -15.66
C ALA A 282 -14.18 7.54 -15.35
N LEU A 283 -13.23 6.73 -14.87
CA LEU A 283 -11.84 7.15 -14.62
C LEU A 283 -11.03 7.45 -15.90
N ARG A 284 -11.45 6.94 -17.07
CA ARG A 284 -10.87 7.26 -18.39
C ARG A 284 -11.56 8.45 -19.05
N ALA A 285 -12.86 8.63 -18.84
CA ALA A 285 -13.64 9.76 -19.33
C ALA A 285 -13.25 11.05 -18.59
N GLU A 286 -13.02 10.96 -17.27
CA GLU A 286 -12.51 12.09 -16.47
C GLU A 286 -11.07 12.44 -16.91
N ARG A 287 -10.26 11.44 -17.28
CA ARG A 287 -8.97 11.63 -17.97
C ARG A 287 -9.10 12.30 -19.35
N ALA A 288 -10.09 11.92 -20.15
CA ALA A 288 -10.35 12.53 -21.46
C ALA A 288 -10.85 13.98 -21.34
N HIS A 289 -11.63 14.29 -20.29
CA HIS A 289 -12.05 15.65 -19.97
C HIS A 289 -10.89 16.51 -19.42
N HIS A 290 -10.00 15.92 -18.61
CA HIS A 290 -8.80 16.62 -18.10
C HIS A 290 -7.72 16.82 -19.19
N MET A 291 -7.62 15.92 -20.18
CA MET A 291 -6.76 16.07 -21.35
C MET A 291 -7.37 16.99 -22.44
N GLY A 292 -8.59 17.50 -22.25
CA GLY A 292 -9.27 18.42 -23.17
C GLY A 292 -9.04 19.91 -22.88
N HIS A 293 -8.09 20.27 -22.00
CA HIS A 293 -7.80 21.67 -21.65
C HIS A 293 -6.32 22.08 -21.70
N THR A 294 -5.51 21.34 -22.46
CA THR A 294 -4.25 21.88 -22.97
C THR A 294 -4.28 21.73 -24.48
N ASP A 295 -4.82 22.77 -25.12
CA ASP A 295 -4.61 23.03 -26.53
C ASP A 295 -3.11 23.29 -26.74
N ASN A 296 -2.44 22.31 -27.33
CA ASN A 296 -1.21 22.53 -28.06
C ASN A 296 -1.18 21.54 -29.22
N SER A 297 -1.61 22.04 -30.36
CA SER A 297 -1.59 21.42 -31.66
C SER A 297 -0.17 21.01 -32.05
N ASP A 298 0.13 19.71 -32.02
CA ASP A 298 0.70 18.96 -33.15
C ASP A 298 1.14 17.57 -32.70
N ALA A 299 0.33 16.55 -32.98
CA ALA A 299 0.78 15.16 -33.04
C ALA A 299 -0.22 14.27 -33.81
N ILE A 300 -0.02 14.07 -35.12
CA ILE A 300 0.80 12.91 -35.50
C ILE A 300 0.34 11.54 -34.98
N THR A 301 -0.91 11.10 -35.14
CA THR A 301 -1.30 9.71 -34.81
C THR A 301 -0.63 8.70 -35.75
N GLU A 302 0.53 8.17 -35.35
CA GLU A 302 1.07 6.92 -35.90
C GLU A 302 0.94 5.78 -34.88
N ARG A 303 0.02 4.86 -35.19
CA ARG A 303 -0.08 3.55 -34.58
C ARG A 303 1.06 2.70 -35.11
N HIS A 304 2.21 2.62 -34.43
CA HIS A 304 3.10 1.44 -34.37
C HIS A 304 4.32 1.77 -33.49
N TRP A 305 4.36 1.27 -32.26
CA TRP A 305 5.55 1.39 -31.41
C TRP A 305 6.59 0.33 -31.81
N ARG A 306 7.72 0.77 -32.35
CA ARG A 306 8.95 -0.02 -32.49
C ARG A 306 9.95 0.44 -31.43
N TYR A 307 10.62 -0.51 -30.78
CA TYR A 307 11.62 -0.25 -29.75
C TYR A 307 12.83 0.51 -30.31
N VAL A 308 13.19 1.65 -29.70
CA VAL A 308 14.35 2.50 -30.06
C VAL A 308 15.18 2.83 -28.82
N GLY A 309 15.72 1.80 -28.15
CA GLY A 309 16.77 1.94 -27.12
C GLY A 309 16.38 2.61 -25.80
N SER A 310 17.30 2.59 -24.82
CA SER A 310 17.12 3.20 -23.48
C SER A 310 18.33 4.06 -23.11
N GLY A 311 18.05 5.28 -22.62
CA GLY A 311 19.01 6.31 -22.24
C GLY A 311 18.52 7.71 -22.62
N HIS A 312 18.74 8.72 -21.77
CA HIS A 312 18.42 10.11 -22.10
C HIS A 312 19.34 10.59 -23.23
N THR A 313 18.78 11.17 -24.30
CA THR A 313 19.60 11.94 -25.26
C THR A 313 20.19 13.16 -24.52
N PRO A 314 21.33 13.72 -24.97
CA PRO A 314 21.93 14.89 -24.33
C PRO A 314 20.98 16.08 -24.15
N GLY A 315 20.01 16.25 -25.07
CA GLY A 315 18.93 17.24 -24.93
C GLY A 315 17.90 16.89 -23.85
N ALA A 316 17.54 15.62 -23.69
CA ALA A 316 16.64 15.17 -22.63
C ALA A 316 17.26 15.27 -21.23
N ALA A 317 18.60 15.18 -21.12
CA ALA A 317 19.32 15.43 -19.87
C ALA A 317 19.27 16.92 -19.45
N LEU A 318 19.31 17.85 -20.40
CA LEU A 318 19.20 19.29 -20.14
C LEU A 318 17.78 19.68 -19.72
N ILE A 319 16.74 19.08 -20.32
CA ILE A 319 15.35 19.28 -19.91
C ILE A 319 15.12 18.69 -18.50
N ALA A 320 15.67 17.52 -18.18
CA ALA A 320 15.59 16.93 -16.85
C ALA A 320 16.31 17.77 -15.78
N ALA A 321 17.44 18.42 -16.14
CA ALA A 321 18.14 19.35 -15.27
C ALA A 321 17.31 20.63 -15.01
N GLY A 322 16.69 21.20 -16.03
CA GLY A 322 15.79 22.37 -15.89
C GLY A 322 14.60 22.08 -14.97
N VAL A 323 13.95 20.92 -15.14
CA VAL A 323 12.84 20.49 -14.26
C VAL A 323 13.29 20.31 -12.80
N ALA A 324 14.53 19.83 -12.58
CA ALA A 324 15.08 19.70 -11.24
C ALA A 324 15.37 21.07 -10.58
N GLU A 325 15.78 22.04 -11.36
CA GLU A 325 16.06 23.42 -10.93
C GLU A 325 14.77 24.20 -10.61
N ASP A 326 13.73 24.03 -11.43
CA ASP A 326 12.39 24.59 -11.18
C ASP A 326 11.77 24.03 -9.88
N LEU A 327 11.94 22.73 -9.64
CA LEU A 327 11.49 22.07 -8.40
C LEU A 327 12.29 22.50 -7.17
N ALA A 328 13.55 22.90 -7.32
CA ALA A 328 14.34 23.45 -6.23
C ALA A 328 13.87 24.87 -5.90
N THR A 329 13.63 25.70 -6.93
CA THR A 329 13.17 27.08 -6.80
C THR A 329 11.78 27.17 -6.17
N ALA A 330 10.84 26.32 -6.60
CA ALA A 330 9.51 26.23 -6.01
C ALA A 330 9.53 25.86 -4.51
N ARG A 331 10.50 25.04 -4.08
CA ARG A 331 10.67 24.66 -2.67
C ARG A 331 11.25 25.79 -1.83
N THR A 332 12.08 26.64 -2.41
CA THR A 332 12.65 27.81 -1.72
C THR A 332 11.58 28.89 -1.55
N ALA A 333 10.80 29.17 -2.59
CA ALA A 333 9.66 30.10 -2.53
C ALA A 333 8.62 29.66 -1.48
N ALA A 334 8.28 28.36 -1.43
CA ALA A 334 7.36 27.83 -0.42
C ALA A 334 7.91 27.94 1.02
N ARG A 335 9.24 27.93 1.21
CA ARG A 335 9.87 28.13 2.54
C ARG A 335 9.88 29.59 2.95
N GLU A 336 9.99 30.51 1.99
CA GLU A 336 9.95 31.95 2.23
C GLU A 336 8.53 32.43 2.56
N GLU A 337 7.51 31.92 1.88
CA GLU A 337 6.10 32.18 2.24
C GLU A 337 5.77 31.69 3.65
N VAL A 338 6.21 30.48 4.02
CA VAL A 338 5.99 29.94 5.38
C VAL A 338 6.70 30.78 6.46
N ARG A 339 7.84 31.42 6.14
CA ARG A 339 8.53 32.34 7.06
C ARG A 339 7.84 33.71 7.14
N ALA A 340 7.28 34.21 6.04
CA ALA A 340 6.56 35.48 6.01
C ALA A 340 5.24 35.42 6.82
N PHE A 341 4.56 34.26 6.83
CA PHE A 341 3.32 34.07 7.59
C PHE A 341 3.53 33.72 9.08
N GLY A 342 4.76 33.38 9.51
CA GLY A 342 5.08 33.06 10.90
C GLY A 342 5.50 34.25 11.78
N GLY A 343 5.63 35.46 11.20
CA GLY A 343 6.14 36.65 11.91
C GLY A 343 5.08 37.67 12.34
N ALA A 344 3.81 37.51 11.98
CA ALA A 344 2.74 38.44 12.32
C ALA A 344 1.84 37.88 13.42
N GLY A 345 2.36 37.83 14.65
CA GLY A 345 1.62 37.26 15.78
C GLY A 345 2.30 37.45 17.12
N ASP A 346 2.93 38.60 17.35
CA ASP A 346 3.21 39.06 18.71
C ASP A 346 3.36 40.58 18.70
N HIS A 347 2.28 41.31 18.98
CA HIS A 347 2.29 42.62 19.63
C HIS A 347 0.87 43.08 19.97
N SER A 348 0.67 43.23 21.29
CA SER A 348 -0.42 43.87 22.06
C SER A 348 -1.58 42.98 22.51
#